data_AF-A0A2W4LRE1-F1
#
_entry.id   AF-A0A2W4LRE1-F1
#
_cell.length_a   1.000
_cell.length_b   1.000
_cell.length_c   1.000
_cell.angle_alpha   90.00
_cell.angle_beta   90.00
_cell.angle_gamma   90.00
#
_symmetry.space_group_name_H-M   'P 1'
#
loop_
_entity.id
_entity.type
_entity.pdbx_description
1 polymer ?
#
loop_
_entity_poly.entity_id
_entity_poly.type
_entity_poly.pdbx_seq_one_letter_code
_entity_poly.pdbx_strand_id
1 'polypeptide(L)' 'MPNVVGKSEAEARQMLQDAGLAVALGAPEASETVPAGSVARQDIPPGTVVAKGSTVRIFLSSGPPPEPGP' A
#
# COMPACT_ATOMS: atom_id res chain seq x y z
N MET A 1 6.26 10.23 7.53
CA MET A 1 5.27 9.25 7.03
C MET A 1 5.49 7.89 7.69
N PRO A 2 4.43 7.16 8.06
CA PRO A 2 4.54 5.78 8.52
C PRO A 2 4.91 4.81 7.37
N ASN A 3 5.50 3.66 7.72
CA ASN A 3 5.70 2.55 6.79
C ASN A 3 4.45 1.68 6.73
N VAL A 4 3.89 1.54 5.54
CA VAL A 4 2.71 0.71 5.29
C VAL A 4 2.98 -0.39 4.27
N VAL A 5 4.20 -0.51 3.74
CA VAL A 5 4.60 -1.63 2.86
C VAL A 5 4.50 -2.95 3.62
N GLY A 6 3.88 -3.95 3.00
CA GLY A 6 3.62 -5.27 3.58
C GLY A 6 2.43 -5.32 4.54
N LYS A 7 1.79 -4.17 4.83
CA LYS A 7 0.55 -4.11 5.63
C LYS A 7 -0.67 -4.32 4.76
N SER A 8 -1.78 -4.73 5.38
CA SER A 8 -3.08 -4.78 4.70
C SER A 8 -3.55 -3.36 4.34
N GLU A 9 -4.36 -3.23 3.28
CA GLU A 9 -4.99 -1.95 2.93
C GLU A 9 -5.66 -1.28 4.16
N ALA A 10 -6.32 -2.07 5.02
CA ALA A 10 -6.91 -1.70 6.32
C ALA A 10 -5.93 -1.03 7.28
N GLU A 11 -4.81 -1.67 7.57
CA GLU A 11 -3.80 -1.10 8.46
C GLU A 11 -3.13 0.11 7.83
N ALA A 12 -2.79 0.03 6.54
CA ALA A 12 -2.12 1.09 5.81
C ALA A 12 -2.92 2.39 5.85
N ARG A 13 -4.22 2.31 5.53
CA ARG A 13 -5.11 3.47 5.56
C ARG A 13 -5.27 4.05 6.95
N GLN A 14 -5.37 3.19 7.97
CA GLN A 14 -5.52 3.63 9.35
C GLN A 14 -4.27 4.36 9.86
N MET A 15 -3.07 3.84 9.59
CA MET A 15 -1.81 4.50 9.97
C MET A 15 -1.61 5.85 9.28
N LEU A 16 -1.97 5.93 8.00
CA LEU A 16 -1.89 7.17 7.23
C LEU A 16 -2.91 8.21 7.71
N GLN A 17 -4.15 7.79 7.98
CA GLN A 17 -5.20 8.65 8.54
C GLN A 17 -4.83 9.16 9.94
N ASP A 18 -4.26 8.31 10.79
CA ASP A 18 -3.79 8.68 12.13
C ASP A 18 -2.67 9.74 12.07
N ALA A 19 -1.80 9.64 11.06
CA ALA A 19 -0.81 10.65 10.74
C ALA A 19 -1.40 11.94 10.11
N GLY A 20 -2.71 12.00 9.85
CA GLY A 20 -3.40 13.12 9.21
C GLY A 20 -3.14 13.22 7.71
N LEU A 21 -2.95 12.08 7.04
CA LEU A 21 -2.67 11.95 5.62
C LEU A 21 -3.85 11.32 4.89
N ALA A 22 -4.02 11.67 3.62
CA ALA A 22 -5.00 11.04 2.75
C ALA A 22 -4.41 9.80 2.09
N VAL A 23 -5.24 8.78 1.85
CA VAL A 23 -4.83 7.55 1.17
C VAL A 23 -5.50 7.46 -0.18
N ALA A 24 -4.73 7.14 -1.21
CA ALA A 24 -5.19 6.83 -2.53
C ALA A 24 -4.69 5.44 -2.94
N LEU A 25 -5.55 4.68 -3.60
CA LEU A 25 -5.17 3.41 -4.18
C LEU A 25 -4.65 3.65 -5.59
N GLY A 26 -3.42 3.19 -5.84
CA GLY A 26 -2.82 3.16 -7.16
C GLY A 26 -3.29 1.96 -7.97
N ALA A 27 -2.61 1.70 -9.09
CA ALA A 27 -2.83 0.48 -9.85
C ALA A 27 -2.43 -0.74 -9.00
N PRO A 28 -3.18 -1.85 -9.06
CA PRO A 28 -2.75 -3.09 -8.44
C PRO A 28 -1.45 -3.58 -9.09
N GLU A 29 -0.49 -4.00 -8.28
CA GLU A 29 0.80 -4.54 -8.72
C GLU A 29 0.76 -6.06 -8.56
N ALA A 30 1.13 -6.83 -9.60
CA ALA A 30 1.25 -8.27 -9.45
C ALA A 30 2.48 -8.58 -8.58
N SER A 31 2.30 -9.38 -7.54
CA SER A 31 3.39 -9.74 -6.64
C SER A 31 3.19 -11.16 -6.12
N GLU A 32 4.18 -12.00 -6.36
CA GLU A 32 4.20 -13.40 -5.91
C GLU A 32 4.60 -13.52 -4.43
N THR A 33 5.34 -12.52 -3.93
CA THR A 33 5.83 -12.47 -2.54
C THR A 33 4.87 -11.78 -1.58
N VAL A 34 3.96 -10.95 -2.10
CA VAL A 34 3.01 -10.17 -1.30
C VAL A 34 1.61 -10.68 -1.59
N PRO A 35 0.85 -11.13 -0.58
CA PRO A 35 -0.50 -11.64 -0.80
C PRO A 35 -1.44 -10.54 -1.31
N ALA A 36 -2.47 -10.96 -2.06
CA ALA A 36 -3.48 -10.05 -2.58
C ALA A 36 -4.13 -9.24 -1.45
N GLY A 37 -4.24 -7.92 -1.63
CA GLY A 37 -4.81 -7.00 -0.63
C GLY A 37 -3.81 -6.43 0.38
N SER A 38 -2.54 -6.81 0.28
CA SER A 38 -1.45 -6.16 1.02
C SER A 38 -0.72 -5.13 0.16
N VAL A 39 -0.16 -4.09 0.78
CA VAL A 39 0.58 -3.04 0.09
C VAL A 39 1.91 -3.59 -0.43
N ALA A 40 2.03 -3.71 -1.75
CA ALA A 40 3.26 -4.08 -2.43
C ALA A 40 4.26 -2.90 -2.44
N ARG A 41 3.74 -1.69 -2.68
CA ARG A 41 4.55 -0.47 -2.74
C ARG A 41 3.76 0.75 -2.26
N GLN A 42 4.46 1.73 -1.71
CA GLN A 42 3.92 3.07 -1.46
C GLN A 42 4.69 4.09 -2.31
N ASP A 43 4.00 5.11 -2.82
CA ASP A 43 4.55 6.17 -3.65
C ASP A 43 5.55 7.05 -2.87
N ILE A 44 5.21 7.36 -1.62
CA ILE A 44 6.04 8.15 -0.71
C ILE A 44 6.72 7.21 0.27
N PRO A 45 8.05 7.16 0.37
CA PRO A 45 8.74 6.25 1.28
C PRO A 45 8.48 6.56 2.76
N PRO A 46 8.61 5.55 3.64
CA PRO A 46 8.49 5.76 5.08
C PRO A 46 9.57 6.72 5.59
N GLY A 47 9.23 7.51 6.60
CA GLY A 47 10.13 8.53 7.15
C GLY A 47 10.18 9.84 6.35
N THR A 48 9.59 9.91 5.15
CA THR A 48 9.51 11.17 4.39
C THR A 48 8.61 12.18 5.11
N VAL A 49 9.08 13.42 5.17
CA VAL A 49 8.31 14.56 5.68
C VAL A 49 7.38 15.04 4.58
N VAL A 50 6.10 15.11 4.90
CA VAL A 50 5.08 15.63 3.99
C VAL A 50 4.15 16.58 4.73
N ALA A 51 3.41 17.38 3.97
CA ALA A 51 2.36 18.20 4.54
C ALA A 51 1.21 17.32 5.09
N LYS A 52 0.58 17.80 6.17
CA LYS A 52 -0.71 17.25 6.60
C LYS A 52 -1.74 17.40 5.47
N GLY A 53 -2.55 16.37 5.27
CA GLY A 53 -3.50 16.30 4.16
C GLY A 53 -2.90 15.87 2.83
N SER A 54 -1.59 15.58 2.76
CA SER A 54 -0.98 15.05 1.53
C SER A 54 -1.55 13.67 1.21
N THR A 55 -1.81 13.42 -0.07
CA THR A 55 -2.33 12.13 -0.55
C THR A 55 -1.20 11.15 -0.83
N VAL A 56 -1.25 9.99 -0.18
CA VAL A 56 -0.31 8.89 -0.39
C VAL A 56 -0.94 7.86 -1.29
N ARG A 57 -0.30 7.60 -2.43
CA ARG A 57 -0.67 6.47 -3.27
C ARG A 57 -0.03 5.18 -2.77
N ILE A 58 -0.84 4.17 -2.54
CA ILE A 58 -0.39 2.81 -2.21
C ILE A 58 -0.80 1.87 -3.33
N PHE A 59 0.12 0.99 -3.72
CA PHE A 59 -0.05 -0.03 -4.74
C PHE A 59 -0.26 -1.34 -4.02
N LEU A 60 -1.46 -1.89 -4.13
CA LEU A 60 -1.79 -3.17 -3.52
C LEU A 60 -1.32 -4.31 -4.42
N SER A 61 -0.82 -5.36 -3.79
CA SER A 61 -0.58 -6.60 -4.48
C SER A 61 -1.92 -7.17 -4.97
N SER A 62 -1.96 -7.58 -6.24
CA SER A 62 -3.05 -8.39 -6.77
C SER A 62 -2.88 -9.89 -6.44
N GLY A 63 -1.79 -10.24 -5.74
CA GLY A 63 -1.38 -11.61 -5.45
C GLY A 63 -0.59 -12.26 -6.58
N PRO A 64 -0.14 -13.51 -6.38
CA PRO A 64 0.44 -14.31 -7.45
C PRO A 64 -0.61 -14.54 -8.55
N PRO A 65 -0.19 -14.59 -9.82
CA PRO A 65 -1.08 -14.99 -10.91
C PRO A 65 -1.70 -16.36 -10.57
N PRO A 66 -2.98 -16.60 -10.93
CA PRO A 66 -3.58 -17.91 -10.73
C PRO A 66 -2.69 -18.92 -11.46
N GLU A 67 -2.15 -19.87 -10.70
CA GLU A 67 -1.42 -20.99 -11.27
C GLU A 67 -2.36 -21.66 -12.29
N PRO A 68 -1.98 -21.80 -13.58
CA PRO A 68 -2.78 -22.57 -14.52
C PRO A 68 -2.71 -24.02 -14.05
N GLY A 69 -3.72 -24.45 -13.29
CA GLY A 69 -3.81 -25.83 -12.82
C GLY A 69 -3.82 -26.81 -14.00
N PRO A 70 -2.98 -27.86 -13.99
CA PRO A 70 -3.14 -29.02 -14.87
C PRO A 70 -4.19 -30.01 -14.33
#